data_AF-A0A7S0C7H4-F1
#
_entry.id   AF-A0A7S0C7H4-F1
#
_cell.length_a   1.000
_cell.length_b   1.000
_cell.length_c   1.000
_cell.angle_alpha   90.00
_cell.angle_beta   90.00
_cell.angle_gamma   90.00
#
_symmetry.space_group_name_H-M   'P 1'
#
loop_
_entity.id
_entity.type
_entity.pdbx_description
1 polymer ?
#
loop_
_entity_poly.entity_id
_entity_poly.type
_entity_poly.pdbx_seq_one_letter_code
_entity_poly.pdbx_strand_id
1 'polypeptide(L)'
;IHSLTTCLYNQSKYSEALPLQEEALGASRKVLGGMHPSTLNLIKNLVVLLSKQGNYDDAVALQEEVLMAHRETLGDIHPFTLTSIITLAFLLSEKGQYE
;
A
#
# COMPACT_ATOMS: atom_id res chain seq x y z
N ILE A 1 -15.53 24.47 -9.99
CA ILE A 1 -16.59 23.72 -9.29
C ILE A 1 -16.53 22.24 -9.62
N HIS A 2 -16.64 21.82 -10.89
CA HIS A 2 -16.59 20.39 -11.29
C HIS A 2 -15.36 19.62 -10.73
N SER A 3 -14.16 20.21 -10.84
CA SER A 3 -12.91 19.60 -10.31
C SER A 3 -12.87 19.50 -8.77
N LEU A 4 -13.47 20.46 -8.06
CA LEU A 4 -13.56 20.42 -6.59
C LEU A 4 -14.56 19.34 -6.14
N THR A 5 -15.69 19.23 -6.84
CA THR A 5 -16.70 18.19 -6.57
C THR A 5 -16.14 16.78 -6.83
N THR A 6 -15.37 16.59 -7.91
CA THR A 6 -14.69 15.31 -8.18
C THR A 6 -13.62 15.00 -7.13
N CYS A 7 -12.86 16.01 -6.69
CA CYS A 7 -11.84 15.84 -5.65
C CYS A 7 -12.46 15.40 -4.31
N LEU A 8 -13.51 16.10 -3.87
CA LEU A 8 -14.24 15.78 -2.63
C LEU A 8 -14.91 14.40 -2.71
N TYR A 9 -15.47 14.05 -3.87
CA TYR A 9 -16.08 12.74 -4.10
C TYR A 9 -15.05 11.60 -4.01
N ASN A 10 -13.85 11.80 -4.57
CA ASN A 10 -12.77 10.83 -4.47
C ASN A 10 -12.23 10.73 -3.03
N GLN A 11 -12.06 11.85 -2.33
CA GLN A 11 -11.66 11.85 -0.92
C GLN A 11 -12.67 11.09 -0.04
N SER A 12 -13.98 11.33 -0.20
CA SER A 12 -15.02 10.61 0.54
C SER A 12 -14.92 9.09 0.33
N LYS A 13 -14.74 8.65 -0.92
CA LYS A 13 -14.56 7.23 -1.24
C LYS A 13 -13.30 6.63 -0.61
N TYR A 14 -12.19 7.36 -0.60
CA TYR A 14 -10.95 6.85 -0.02
C TYR A 14 -11.06 6.74 1.51
N SER A 15 -11.68 7.71 2.17
CA SER A 15 -11.91 7.68 3.62
C SER A 15 -12.82 6.53 4.06
N GLU A 16 -13.83 6.18 3.26
CA GLU A 16 -14.70 5.03 3.55
C GLU A 16 -14.03 3.68 3.25
N ALA A 17 -13.15 3.61 2.23
CA ALA A 17 -12.50 2.38 1.83
C ALA A 17 -11.34 1.96 2.75
N LEU A 18 -10.61 2.91 3.34
CA LEU A 18 -9.45 2.65 4.21
C LEU A 18 -9.74 1.68 5.37
N PRO A 19 -10.75 1.92 6.25
CA PRO A 19 -11.01 1.03 7.39
C PRO A 19 -11.46 -0.37 6.94
N LEU A 20 -12.23 -0.48 5.85
CA LEU A 20 -12.63 -1.77 5.28
C LEU A 20 -11.43 -2.56 4.74
N GLN A 21 -10.48 -1.85 4.12
CA GLN A 21 -9.26 -2.44 3.60
C GLN A 21 -8.36 -2.96 4.74
N GLU A 22 -8.25 -2.21 5.84
CA GLU A 22 -7.49 -2.61 7.03
C GLU A 22 -8.11 -3.83 7.72
N GLU A 23 -9.44 -3.83 7.88
CA GLU A 23 -10.16 -4.99 8.44
C GLU A 23 -9.96 -6.23 7.57
N ALA A 24 -10.14 -6.09 6.24
CA ALA A 24 -9.92 -7.17 5.30
C ALA A 24 -8.46 -7.68 5.33
N LEU A 25 -7.49 -6.77 5.46
CA LEU A 25 -6.08 -7.13 5.57
C LEU A 25 -5.80 -7.91 6.86
N GLY A 26 -6.34 -7.48 8.00
CA GLY A 26 -6.21 -8.18 9.27
C GLY A 26 -6.80 -9.59 9.23
N ALA A 27 -8.01 -9.74 8.67
CA ALA A 27 -8.65 -11.03 8.48
C ALA A 27 -7.85 -11.92 7.52
N SER A 28 -7.38 -11.36 6.40
CA SER A 28 -6.59 -12.08 5.39
C SER A 28 -5.26 -12.57 5.95
N ARG A 29 -4.53 -11.75 6.71
CA ARG A 29 -3.29 -12.14 7.40
C ARG A 29 -3.52 -13.31 8.35
N LYS A 30 -4.64 -13.30 9.09
CA LYS A 30 -4.97 -14.34 10.07
C LYS A 30 -5.39 -15.67 9.41
N VAL A 31 -6.10 -15.61 8.29
CA VAL A 31 -6.67 -16.81 7.63
C VAL A 31 -5.73 -17.39 6.57
N LEU A 32 -5.10 -16.53 5.76
CA LEU A 32 -4.32 -16.93 4.58
C LEU A 32 -2.81 -16.74 4.78
N GLY A 33 -2.39 -15.91 5.75
CA GLY A 33 -1.00 -15.56 5.99
C GLY A 33 -0.52 -14.34 5.21
N GLY A 34 0.55 -13.69 5.67
CA GLY A 34 1.05 -12.42 5.12
C GLY A 34 1.47 -12.48 3.64
N MET A 35 1.92 -13.65 3.18
CA MET A 35 2.44 -13.87 1.82
C MET A 35 1.41 -14.38 0.82
N HIS A 36 0.16 -14.59 1.23
CA HIS A 36 -0.85 -15.06 0.30
C HIS A 36 -1.16 -14.00 -0.75
N PRO A 37 -1.33 -14.35 -2.05
CA PRO A 37 -1.58 -13.38 -3.12
C PRO A 37 -2.74 -12.42 -2.82
N SER A 38 -3.81 -12.90 -2.19
CA SER A 38 -4.94 -12.05 -1.75
C SER A 38 -4.53 -11.01 -0.70
N THR A 39 -3.68 -11.39 0.25
CA THR A 39 -3.18 -10.48 1.29
C THR A 39 -2.26 -9.42 0.68
N LEU A 40 -1.36 -9.82 -0.23
CA LEU A 40 -0.49 -8.90 -0.95
C LEU A 40 -1.29 -7.91 -1.82
N ASN A 41 -2.38 -8.35 -2.46
CA ASN A 41 -3.27 -7.47 -3.20
C ASN A 41 -3.96 -6.45 -2.28
N LEU A 42 -4.36 -6.84 -1.07
CA LEU A 42 -4.92 -5.92 -0.09
C LEU A 42 -3.89 -4.87 0.36
N ILE A 43 -2.65 -5.29 0.65
CA ILE A 43 -1.57 -4.36 1.02
C ILE A 43 -1.31 -3.38 -0.11
N LYS A 44 -1.19 -3.86 -1.36
CA LYS A 44 -0.99 -3.00 -2.54
C LYS A 44 -2.08 -1.93 -2.66
N ASN A 45 -3.34 -2.34 -2.48
CA ASN A 45 -4.46 -1.40 -2.55
C ASN A 45 -4.42 -0.37 -1.42
N LEU A 46 -4.05 -0.79 -0.21
CA LEU A 46 -3.92 0.10 0.95
C LEU A 46 -2.78 1.12 0.76
N VAL A 47 -1.62 0.67 0.26
CA VAL A 47 -0.47 1.54 -0.09
C VAL A 47 -0.89 2.62 -1.11
N VAL A 48 -1.60 2.25 -2.17
CA VAL A 48 -2.10 3.21 -3.16
C VAL A 48 -3.06 4.21 -2.52
N LEU A 49 -3.97 3.74 -1.68
CA LEU A 49 -4.99 4.58 -1.07
C LEU A 49 -4.38 5.57 -0.06
N LEU A 50 -3.43 5.12 0.76
CA LEU A 50 -2.66 5.97 1.67
C LEU A 50 -1.86 7.03 0.91
N SER A 51 -1.18 6.65 -0.18
CA SER A 51 -0.45 7.58 -1.05
C SER A 51 -1.37 8.65 -1.63
N LYS A 52 -2.60 8.28 -2.04
CA LYS A 52 -3.59 9.25 -2.57
C LYS A 52 -4.14 10.20 -1.51
N GLN A 53 -4.07 9.83 -0.24
CA GLN A 53 -4.42 10.71 0.88
C GLN A 53 -3.24 11.55 1.37
N GLY A 54 -2.04 11.33 0.84
CA GLY A 54 -0.82 11.98 1.30
C GLY A 54 -0.20 11.33 2.55
N ASN A 55 -0.73 10.19 3.00
CA ASN A 55 -0.22 9.44 4.15
C ASN A 55 0.95 8.55 3.69
N TYR A 56 2.04 9.16 3.25
CA TYR A 56 3.19 8.44 2.70
C TYR A 56 3.94 7.61 3.74
N ASP A 57 3.97 8.03 5.00
CA ASP A 57 4.63 7.28 6.08
C ASP A 57 4.04 5.88 6.27
N ASP A 58 2.71 5.79 6.37
CA ASP A 58 2.00 4.53 6.52
C ASP A 58 2.15 3.65 5.26
N ALA A 59 2.14 4.28 4.08
CA ALA A 59 2.35 3.58 2.81
C ALA A 59 3.76 2.97 2.71
N VAL A 60 4.78 3.72 3.13
CA VAL A 60 6.17 3.26 3.18
C VAL A 60 6.31 2.09 4.15
N ALA A 61 5.79 2.21 5.37
CA ALA A 61 5.88 1.15 6.39
C ALA A 61 5.25 -0.17 5.90
N LEU A 62 4.08 -0.11 5.26
CA LEU A 62 3.44 -1.30 4.67
C LEU A 62 4.26 -1.90 3.53
N GLN A 63 4.86 -1.07 2.68
CA GLN A 63 5.66 -1.55 1.55
C GLN A 63 7.00 -2.16 2.01
N GLU A 64 7.58 -1.66 3.10
CA GLU A 64 8.76 -2.25 3.76
C GLU A 64 8.46 -3.62 4.35
N GLU A 65 7.30 -3.80 4.99
CA GLU A 65 6.87 -5.11 5.49
C GLU A 65 6.81 -6.16 4.36
N VAL A 66 6.20 -5.80 3.23
CA VAL A 66 6.13 -6.66 2.03
C VAL A 66 7.52 -6.96 1.47
N LEU A 67 8.40 -5.95 1.44
CA LEU A 67 9.76 -6.12 0.94
C LEU A 67 10.54 -7.12 1.82
N MET A 68 10.46 -7.00 3.14
CA MET A 68 11.12 -7.92 4.06
C MET A 68 10.59 -9.35 3.88
N ALA A 69 9.26 -9.51 3.79
CA ALA A 69 8.66 -10.82 3.59
C ALA A 69 9.06 -11.45 2.23
N HIS A 70 9.13 -10.66 1.15
CA HIS A 70 9.66 -11.13 -0.14
C HIS A 70 11.14 -11.51 -0.08
N ARG A 71 11.97 -10.71 0.61
CA ARG A 71 13.39 -11.03 0.79
C ARG A 71 13.60 -12.35 1.53
N GLU A 72 12.89 -12.56 2.62
CA GLU A 72 13.01 -13.78 3.43
C GLU A 72 12.51 -15.02 2.69
N THR A 73 11.46 -14.90 1.90
CA THR A 73 10.82 -16.06 1.24
C THR A 73 11.35 -16.36 -0.16
N LEU A 74 11.72 -15.33 -0.93
CA LEU A 74 12.07 -15.44 -2.35
C LEU A 74 13.52 -15.04 -2.64
N GLY A 75 14.19 -14.35 -1.72
CA GLY A 75 15.53 -13.80 -1.88
C GLY A 75 15.57 -12.44 -2.57
N ASP A 76 16.76 -11.83 -2.61
CA ASP A 76 16.95 -10.45 -3.06
C ASP A 76 16.75 -10.22 -4.57
N ILE A 77 17.10 -11.21 -5.39
CA ILE A 77 17.07 -11.09 -6.86
C ILE A 77 15.73 -11.50 -7.48
N HIS A 78 14.76 -11.91 -6.66
CA HIS A 78 13.46 -12.34 -7.17
C HIS A 78 12.68 -11.16 -7.75
N PRO A 79 11.96 -11.33 -8.88
CA PRO A 79 11.18 -10.25 -9.51
C PRO A 79 10.22 -9.52 -8.58
N PHE A 80 9.58 -10.22 -7.64
CA PHE A 80 8.70 -9.59 -6.65
C PHE A 80 9.45 -8.75 -5.63
N THR A 81 10.61 -9.18 -5.17
CA THR A 81 11.49 -8.39 -4.27
C THR A 81 11.93 -7.11 -4.97
N LEU A 82 12.39 -7.22 -6.22
CA LEU A 82 12.78 -6.07 -7.04
C LEU A 82 11.60 -5.10 -7.27
N THR A 83 10.41 -5.63 -7.53
CA THR A 83 9.18 -4.81 -7.68
C THR A 83 8.83 -4.07 -6.40
N SER A 84 8.99 -4.71 -5.24
CA SER A 84 8.78 -4.07 -3.93
C SER A 84 9.80 -2.95 -3.67
N ILE A 85 11.07 -3.15 -4.04
CA ILE A 85 12.12 -2.10 -3.95
C ILE A 85 11.75 -0.89 -4.82
N ILE A 86 11.34 -1.13 -6.07
CA ILE A 86 10.94 -0.05 -6.99
C ILE A 86 9.75 0.72 -6.43
N THR A 87 8.76 0.00 -5.89
CA THR A 87 7.57 0.63 -5.30
C THR A 87 7.94 1.47 -4.07
N LEU A 88 8.81 0.95 -3.20
CA LEU A 88 9.29 1.68 -2.03
C LEU A 88 10.05 2.96 -2.44
N ALA A 89 10.92 2.87 -3.44
CA ALA A 89 11.65 4.03 -3.97
C ALA A 89 10.70 5.10 -4.51
N PHE A 90 9.64 4.69 -5.23
CA PHE A 90 8.61 5.61 -5.71
C PHE A 90 7.91 6.32 -4.54
N LEU A 91 7.46 5.58 -3.52
CA LEU A 91 6.81 6.15 -2.34
C LEU A 91 7.69 7.16 -1.59
N LEU A 92 8.98 6.85 -1.42
CA LEU A 92 9.94 7.76 -0.78
C LEU A 92 10.17 9.02 -1.62
N SER A 93 10.19 8.89 -2.95
CA SER A 93 10.32 10.05 -3.85
C SER A 93 9.10 10.97 -3.82
N GLU A 94 7.90 10.39 -3.69
CA GLU A 94 6.68 11.17 -3.52
C GLU A 94 6.70 11.85 -2.15
N LYS A 95 7.00 11.12 -1.07
CA LYS A 95 7.13 11.68 0.28
C LYS A 95 8.02 12.93 0.30
N GLY A 96 9.24 12.84 -0.26
CA GLY A 96 10.18 13.95 -0.28
C GLY A 96 9.79 15.12 -1.20
N GLN A 97 8.82 14.94 -2.11
CA GLN A 97 8.23 16.04 -2.89
C GLN A 97 7.11 16.76 -2.12
N TYR A 98 6.52 16.10 -1.11
CA TYR A 98 5.41 16.61 -0.30
C TYR A 98 5.84 17.10 1.10
N GLU A 99 7.12 16.97 1.47
CA GLU A 99 7.78 17.60 2.65
C GLU A 99 8.34 19.00 2.32
#